data_AF-A0A1Y2THD0-F1
#
_entry.id   AF-A0A1Y2THD0-F1
#
_cell.length_a   1.000
_cell.length_b   1.000
_cell.length_c   1.000
_cell.angle_alpha   90.00
_cell.angle_beta   90.00
_cell.angle_gamma   90.00
#
_symmetry.space_group_name_H-M   'P 1'
#
loop_
_entity.id
_entity.type
_entity.pdbx_description
1 polymer ?
#
loop_
_entity_poly.entity_id
_entity_poly.type
_entity_poly.pdbx_seq_one_letter_code
_entity_poly.pdbx_strand_id
1 'polypeptide(L)'
;MLTYILFIQCLVRPILASSVFQPNCTIPPESTNFVRATNVRGTLDILWTSLFTLITCCWTVQHLNIPRQLQRPRWPEERNINVWRESVRYVYRLMKFYFLGVWPKIKWTLLTLVIPEFLVGKALQERYLAKKSVLEFKHLAQELGEEFRWIEKHWTMTHGFYANMGGFVLRVKCNGELQDIPLNCMSLQEICRAPANNPYLSIGVVTIPEITDEEINDKSKSDFLIKVITIGQLLWFVVQAAVRAARGLVVSQLEVVVLAYAACTVFVFLLCLSKPKDVRVPTILLTKGPTNPDDSAEAKEPTGIRESSPFQELGLGPLPNDGVLPYKEVDNHMKIGNYLFTHIDIGFLIAGTVFGGIHCAAWASHFPTPIERLLWQVSSGCTAGLLPVLTFCKMGKNTSVPDSLYFILEALEISLLLAYLLARLYLVVEVFRALCFLPSSAFVATWTAEIPHIA
;
A
#
# COMPACT_ATOMS: atom_id res chain seq x y z
N MET A 1 -24.79 9.53 17.78
CA MET A 1 -24.16 9.30 19.11
C MET A 1 -24.92 8.24 19.92
N LEU A 2 -26.25 8.33 20.09
CA LEU A 2 -27.06 7.29 20.75
C LEU A 2 -26.98 5.90 20.11
N THR A 3 -26.98 5.81 18.77
CA THR A 3 -26.81 4.53 18.04
C THR A 3 -25.47 3.85 18.30
N TYR A 4 -24.40 4.62 18.48
CA TYR A 4 -23.07 4.12 18.78
C TYR A 4 -22.97 3.61 20.23
N ILE A 5 -23.60 4.32 21.17
CA ILE A 5 -23.70 3.91 22.59
C ILE A 5 -24.55 2.64 22.73
N LEU A 6 -25.67 2.55 22.02
CA LEU A 6 -26.54 1.37 22.02
C LEU A 6 -25.86 0.16 21.37
N PHE A 7 -25.09 0.35 20.29
CA PHE A 7 -24.32 -0.71 19.65
C PHE A 7 -23.21 -1.26 20.58
N ILE A 8 -22.48 -0.36 21.26
CA ILE A 8 -21.49 -0.75 22.28
C ILE A 8 -22.18 -1.47 23.45
N GLN A 9 -23.31 -0.98 23.95
CA GLN A 9 -24.04 -1.63 25.05
C GLN A 9 -24.60 -3.02 24.66
N CYS A 10 -25.05 -3.21 23.42
CA CYS A 10 -25.50 -4.50 22.91
C CYS A 10 -24.36 -5.51 22.74
N LEU A 11 -23.12 -5.07 22.46
CA LEU A 11 -21.95 -5.95 22.41
C LEU A 11 -21.36 -6.23 23.80
N VAL A 12 -21.34 -5.23 24.69
CA VAL A 12 -20.71 -5.33 26.03
C VAL A 12 -21.54 -6.17 27.01
N ARG A 13 -22.87 -6.09 26.98
CA ARG A 13 -23.74 -6.83 27.91
C ARG A 13 -23.63 -8.35 27.79
N PRO A 14 -23.64 -8.97 26.58
CA PRO A 14 -23.38 -10.40 26.42
C PRO A 14 -21.97 -10.82 26.88
N ILE A 15 -20.96 -9.97 26.63
CA ILE A 15 -19.55 -10.22 27.02
C ILE A 15 -19.40 -10.28 28.55
N LEU A 16 -20.14 -9.45 29.28
CA LEU A 16 -20.15 -9.40 30.75
C LEU A 16 -21.12 -10.42 31.40
N ALA A 17 -22.18 -10.84 30.70
CA ALA A 17 -23.22 -11.74 31.24
C ALA A 17 -22.91 -13.24 31.08
N SER A 18 -21.80 -13.61 30.42
CA SER A 18 -21.42 -15.02 30.24
C SER A 18 -20.80 -15.58 31.53
N SER A 19 -21.48 -16.54 32.17
CA SER A 19 -20.89 -17.39 33.21
C SER A 19 -20.13 -18.54 32.54
N VAL A 20 -18.81 -18.56 32.66
CA VAL A 20 -17.94 -19.59 32.08
C VAL A 20 -17.36 -20.43 33.22
N PHE A 21 -17.45 -21.76 33.12
CA PHE A 21 -16.71 -22.65 34.00
C PHE A 21 -15.22 -22.51 33.68
N GLN A 22 -14.46 -21.88 34.59
CA GLN A 22 -13.01 -21.79 34.46
C GLN A 22 -12.39 -22.97 35.20
N PRO A 23 -11.72 -23.91 34.51
CA PRO A 23 -10.96 -24.94 35.19
C PRO A 23 -9.90 -24.27 36.07
N ASN A 24 -9.64 -24.85 37.25
CA ASN A 24 -8.65 -24.32 38.19
C ASN A 24 -7.25 -24.58 37.64
N CYS A 25 -6.79 -23.73 36.72
CA CYS A 25 -5.46 -23.80 36.14
C CYS A 25 -4.45 -23.17 37.10
N THR A 26 -3.31 -23.83 37.30
CA THR A 26 -2.16 -23.21 37.98
C THR A 26 -1.68 -22.03 37.15
N ILE A 27 -1.88 -20.82 37.68
CA ILE A 27 -1.36 -19.58 37.10
C ILE A 27 0.17 -19.64 37.12
N PRO A 28 0.87 -19.31 36.01
CA PRO A 28 2.31 -19.35 35.98
C PRO A 28 2.91 -18.35 37.00
N PRO A 29 3.99 -18.72 37.71
CA PRO A 29 4.75 -17.79 38.54
C PRO A 29 5.21 -16.56 37.74
N GLU A 30 5.36 -15.40 38.40
CA GLU A 30 5.77 -14.15 37.74
C GLU A 30 7.14 -14.20 37.06
N SER A 31 8.01 -15.15 37.44
CA SER A 31 9.33 -15.37 36.80
C SER A 31 9.29 -16.30 35.57
N THR A 32 8.10 -16.65 35.07
CA THR A 32 7.95 -17.60 33.96
C THR A 32 8.14 -16.92 32.61
N ASN A 33 9.22 -17.25 31.91
CA ASN A 33 9.52 -16.67 30.59
C ASN A 33 8.79 -17.36 29.42
N PHE A 34 8.26 -18.55 29.63
CA PHE A 34 7.60 -19.34 28.58
C PHE A 34 6.48 -20.22 29.14
N VAL A 35 5.28 -20.10 28.55
CA VAL A 35 4.09 -20.85 28.95
C VAL A 35 3.63 -21.73 27.79
N ARG A 36 3.58 -23.05 28.00
CA ARG A 36 3.05 -24.02 27.01
C ARG A 36 1.52 -24.05 27.05
N ALA A 37 0.91 -24.03 25.86
CA ALA A 37 -0.53 -24.14 25.69
C ALA A 37 -0.98 -25.61 25.85
N THR A 38 -1.65 -25.92 26.95
CA THR A 38 -2.38 -27.19 27.10
C THR A 38 -3.80 -26.94 27.62
N ASN A 39 -3.96 -26.03 28.60
CA ASN A 39 -5.26 -25.62 29.16
C ASN A 39 -5.36 -24.10 29.40
N VAL A 40 -4.37 -23.33 28.93
CA VAL A 40 -4.25 -21.87 29.10
C VAL A 40 -3.70 -21.27 27.81
N ARG A 41 -3.86 -19.95 27.65
CA ARG A 41 -3.26 -19.22 26.53
C ARG A 41 -1.74 -19.30 26.65
N GLY A 42 -1.05 -19.87 25.67
CA GLY A 42 0.41 -20.02 25.67
C GLY A 42 1.16 -18.85 25.03
N THR A 43 2.46 -18.77 25.29
CA THR A 43 3.35 -17.77 24.67
C THR A 43 3.39 -17.92 23.14
N LEU A 44 3.44 -19.17 22.64
CA LEU A 44 3.44 -19.44 21.19
C LEU A 44 2.09 -19.11 20.54
N ASP A 45 0.98 -19.24 21.26
CA ASP A 45 -0.33 -18.86 20.71
C ASP A 45 -0.37 -17.35 20.46
N ILE A 46 0.12 -16.56 21.43
CA ILE A 46 0.22 -15.10 21.30
C ILE A 46 1.14 -14.75 20.12
N LEU A 47 2.30 -15.39 20.04
CA LEU A 47 3.29 -15.14 18.99
C LEU A 47 2.73 -15.44 17.60
N TRP A 48 2.23 -16.65 17.38
CA TRP A 48 1.80 -17.10 16.05
C TRP A 48 0.55 -16.36 15.59
N THR A 49 -0.47 -16.22 16.44
CA THR A 49 -1.69 -15.48 16.06
C THR A 49 -1.36 -14.04 15.68
N SER A 50 -0.46 -13.39 16.43
CA SER A 50 -0.01 -12.03 16.14
C SER A 50 0.84 -11.96 14.87
N LEU A 51 1.80 -12.88 14.70
CA LEU A 51 2.71 -12.87 13.55
C LEU A 51 1.99 -13.20 12.24
N PHE A 52 1.10 -14.20 12.23
CA PHE A 52 0.30 -14.52 11.06
C PHE A 52 -0.64 -13.36 10.70
N THR A 53 -1.28 -12.74 11.69
CA THR A 53 -2.13 -11.56 11.44
C THR A 53 -1.32 -10.42 10.86
N LEU A 54 -0.14 -10.13 11.41
CA LEU A 54 0.74 -9.06 10.93
C LEU A 54 1.25 -9.32 9.51
N ILE A 55 1.74 -10.54 9.22
CA ILE A 55 2.19 -10.92 7.87
C ILE A 55 1.03 -10.84 6.88
N THR A 56 -0.14 -11.36 7.25
CA THR A 56 -1.32 -11.35 6.40
C THR A 56 -1.78 -9.92 6.12
N CYS A 57 -1.82 -9.05 7.13
CA CYS A 57 -2.15 -7.62 6.95
C CYS A 57 -1.15 -6.94 6.02
N CYS A 58 0.15 -7.03 6.32
CA CYS A 58 1.20 -6.38 5.53
C CYS A 58 1.29 -6.90 4.09
N TRP A 59 0.96 -8.17 3.84
CA TRP A 59 0.95 -8.75 2.50
C TRP A 59 -0.32 -8.41 1.72
N THR A 60 -1.49 -8.50 2.36
CA THR A 60 -2.78 -8.30 1.70
C THR A 60 -3.13 -6.84 1.49
N VAL A 61 -2.53 -5.91 2.23
CA VAL A 61 -2.74 -4.47 2.05
C VAL A 61 -2.13 -3.94 0.74
N GLN A 62 -1.20 -4.67 0.13
CA GLN A 62 -0.47 -4.23 -1.06
C GLN A 62 -1.36 -4.18 -2.32
N HIS A 63 -1.51 -2.97 -2.89
CA HIS A 63 -2.16 -2.71 -4.19
C HIS A 63 -1.14 -2.12 -5.16
N LEU A 64 -0.21 -2.96 -5.61
CA LEU A 64 0.90 -2.54 -6.48
C LEU A 64 0.46 -2.34 -7.93
N ASN A 65 1.15 -1.43 -8.63
CA ASN A 65 1.04 -1.18 -10.05
C ASN A 65 1.32 -2.44 -10.86
N ILE A 66 0.76 -2.47 -12.06
CA ILE A 66 0.83 -3.59 -12.98
C ILE A 66 2.30 -3.77 -13.39
N PRO A 67 2.85 -4.99 -13.26
CA PRO A 67 4.25 -5.23 -13.59
C PRO A 67 4.50 -4.99 -15.08
N ARG A 68 5.69 -4.49 -15.40
CA ARG A 68 6.16 -4.42 -16.78
C ARG A 68 6.07 -5.81 -17.40
N GLN A 69 5.46 -5.91 -18.58
CA GLN A 69 5.35 -7.17 -19.32
C GLN A 69 6.72 -7.56 -19.87
N LEU A 70 7.56 -8.15 -19.03
CA LEU A 70 8.83 -8.73 -19.45
C LEU A 70 8.52 -10.01 -20.25
N GLN A 71 9.15 -10.16 -21.41
CA GLN A 71 9.04 -11.42 -22.15
C GLN A 71 9.66 -12.54 -21.32
N ARG A 72 8.91 -13.64 -21.18
CA ARG A 72 9.45 -14.85 -20.55
C ARG A 72 10.70 -15.29 -21.31
N PRO A 73 11.82 -15.59 -20.62
CA PRO A 73 13.00 -16.11 -21.27
C PRO A 73 12.63 -17.34 -22.11
N ARG A 74 12.95 -17.31 -23.40
CA ARG A 74 12.80 -18.46 -24.31
C ARG A 74 14.10 -19.24 -24.37
N TRP A 75 13.97 -20.54 -24.55
CA TRP A 75 15.12 -21.39 -24.85
C TRP A 75 15.66 -20.99 -26.23
N PRO A 76 16.99 -20.85 -26.41
CA PRO A 76 17.55 -20.57 -27.73
C PRO A 76 17.19 -21.69 -28.71
N GLU A 77 16.63 -21.34 -29.88
CA GLU A 77 16.19 -22.29 -30.90
C GLU A 77 17.34 -22.83 -31.77
N GLU A 78 18.52 -22.21 -31.70
CA GLU A 78 19.69 -22.57 -32.50
C GLU A 78 20.34 -23.89 -32.05
N ARG A 79 20.48 -24.83 -32.99
CA ARG A 79 20.97 -26.20 -32.75
C ARG A 79 22.48 -26.34 -32.54
N ASN A 80 23.28 -25.29 -32.75
CA ASN A 80 24.74 -25.35 -32.79
C ASN A 80 25.43 -24.66 -31.60
N ILE A 81 24.79 -24.67 -30.42
CA ILE A 81 25.26 -23.95 -29.24
C ILE A 81 25.75 -24.91 -28.15
N ASN A 82 26.74 -24.47 -27.34
CA ASN A 82 27.13 -25.14 -26.10
C ASN A 82 25.93 -25.23 -25.14
N VAL A 83 25.29 -26.40 -25.15
CA VAL A 83 24.05 -26.71 -24.42
C VAL A 83 24.19 -26.41 -22.93
N TRP A 84 25.34 -26.72 -22.33
CA TRP A 84 25.54 -26.57 -20.89
C TRP A 84 25.57 -25.08 -20.48
N ARG A 85 26.30 -24.24 -21.23
CA ARG A 85 26.38 -22.79 -20.97
C ARG A 85 25.01 -22.11 -21.11
N GLU A 86 24.25 -22.44 -22.16
CA GLU A 86 22.90 -21.87 -22.34
C GLU A 86 21.88 -22.40 -21.34
N SER A 87 22.02 -23.65 -20.89
CA SER A 87 21.21 -24.20 -19.80
C SER A 87 21.33 -23.36 -18.54
N VAL A 88 22.57 -23.08 -18.11
CA VAL A 88 22.82 -22.24 -16.94
C VAL A 88 22.29 -20.83 -17.14
N ARG A 89 22.50 -20.23 -18.33
CA ARG A 89 22.02 -18.87 -18.63
C ARG A 89 20.49 -18.79 -18.67
N TYR A 90 19.82 -19.80 -19.22
CA TYR A 90 18.36 -19.89 -19.25
C TYR A 90 17.81 -20.03 -17.82
N VAL A 91 18.34 -20.95 -17.02
CA VAL A 91 17.93 -21.12 -15.61
C VAL A 91 18.14 -19.84 -14.82
N TYR A 92 19.30 -19.19 -14.96
CA TYR A 92 19.55 -17.89 -14.34
C TYR A 92 18.54 -16.82 -14.78
N ARG A 93 18.28 -16.68 -16.10
CA ARG A 93 17.28 -15.74 -16.63
C ARG A 93 15.88 -16.04 -16.11
N LEU A 94 15.52 -17.31 -16.01
CA LEU A 94 14.22 -17.77 -15.52
C LEU A 94 14.05 -17.50 -14.01
N MET A 95 15.05 -17.84 -13.19
CA MET A 95 15.08 -17.52 -11.77
C MET A 95 15.00 -16.01 -11.54
N LYS A 96 15.80 -15.24 -12.30
CA LYS A 96 15.76 -13.77 -12.27
C LYS A 96 14.37 -13.23 -12.66
N PHE A 97 13.72 -13.80 -13.67
CA PHE A 97 12.37 -13.42 -14.08
C PHE A 97 11.34 -13.62 -12.95
N TYR A 98 11.31 -14.81 -12.34
CA TYR A 98 10.38 -15.09 -11.24
C TYR A 98 10.69 -14.26 -9.99
N PHE A 99 11.97 -14.13 -9.64
CA PHE A 99 12.41 -13.32 -8.50
C PHE A 99 12.01 -11.85 -8.69
N LEU A 100 12.33 -11.25 -9.85
CA LEU A 100 11.95 -9.88 -10.17
C LEU A 100 10.43 -9.67 -10.21
N GLY A 101 9.66 -10.71 -10.53
CA GLY A 101 8.19 -10.64 -10.52
C GLY A 101 7.59 -10.51 -9.11
N VAL A 102 8.19 -11.17 -8.11
CA VAL A 102 7.68 -11.17 -6.72
C VAL A 102 8.38 -10.11 -5.85
N TRP A 103 9.61 -9.72 -6.21
CA TRP A 103 10.44 -8.81 -5.44
C TRP A 103 9.79 -7.47 -5.10
N PRO A 104 9.06 -6.78 -6.00
CA PRO A 104 8.34 -5.55 -5.64
C PRO A 104 7.37 -5.77 -4.48
N LYS A 105 6.62 -6.88 -4.48
CA LYS A 105 5.67 -7.20 -3.41
C LYS A 105 6.35 -7.48 -2.08
N ILE A 106 7.47 -8.19 -2.09
CA ILE A 106 8.30 -8.43 -0.90
C ILE A 106 8.84 -7.10 -0.36
N LYS A 107 9.47 -6.29 -1.22
CA LYS A 107 10.03 -4.97 -0.86
C LYS A 107 8.98 -4.09 -0.19
N TRP A 108 7.80 -3.97 -0.80
CA TRP A 108 6.72 -3.12 -0.28
C TRP A 108 6.08 -3.68 0.99
N THR A 109 6.01 -5.00 1.14
CA THR A 109 5.58 -5.66 2.40
C THR A 109 6.57 -5.35 3.53
N LEU A 110 7.88 -5.45 3.27
CA LEU A 110 8.92 -5.11 4.24
C LEU A 110 8.92 -3.62 4.60
N LEU A 111 8.72 -2.75 3.61
CA LEU A 111 8.56 -1.31 3.86
C LEU A 111 7.35 -1.03 4.77
N THR A 112 6.23 -1.73 4.51
CA THR A 112 5.01 -1.61 5.31
C THR A 112 5.24 -2.07 6.75
N LEU A 113 6.11 -3.05 6.99
CA LEU A 113 6.51 -3.49 8.33
C LEU A 113 7.32 -2.43 9.11
N VAL A 114 7.91 -1.44 8.44
CA VAL A 114 8.63 -0.36 9.12
C VAL A 114 7.72 0.86 9.22
N ILE A 115 7.00 1.20 8.15
CA ILE A 115 6.28 2.46 7.97
C ILE A 115 4.87 2.21 7.37
N PRO A 116 3.95 1.54 8.10
CA PRO A 116 2.63 1.21 7.57
C PRO A 116 1.76 2.45 7.30
N GLU A 117 1.92 3.51 8.10
CA GLU A 117 1.22 4.79 7.94
C GLU A 117 1.59 5.51 6.64
N PHE A 118 2.80 5.32 6.09
CA PHE A 118 3.16 5.84 4.77
C PHE A 118 2.28 5.25 3.67
N LEU A 119 1.93 3.97 3.79
CA LEU A 119 1.06 3.31 2.83
C LEU A 119 -0.35 3.92 2.81
N VAL A 120 -0.85 4.38 3.97
CA VAL A 120 -2.12 5.13 4.05
C VAL A 120 -2.02 6.46 3.32
N GLY A 121 -0.93 7.20 3.52
CA GLY A 121 -0.64 8.43 2.75
C GLY A 121 -0.63 8.19 1.24
N LYS A 122 0.10 7.16 0.79
CA LYS A 122 0.15 6.77 -0.62
C LYS A 122 -1.24 6.41 -1.16
N ALA A 123 -2.02 5.61 -0.43
CA ALA A 123 -3.37 5.24 -0.83
C ALA A 123 -4.31 6.45 -0.93
N LEU A 124 -4.18 7.42 -0.02
CA LEU A 124 -4.99 8.64 -0.05
C LEU A 124 -4.66 9.50 -1.28
N GLN A 125 -3.38 9.66 -1.60
CA GLN A 125 -2.91 10.36 -2.79
C GLN A 125 -3.39 9.67 -4.07
N GLU A 126 -3.25 8.35 -4.18
CA GLU A 126 -3.73 7.61 -5.35
C GLU A 126 -5.24 7.73 -5.53
N ARG A 127 -6.01 7.67 -4.44
CA ARG A 127 -7.46 7.87 -4.47
C ARG A 127 -7.82 9.27 -4.94
N TYR A 128 -7.15 10.29 -4.43
CA TYR A 128 -7.38 11.67 -4.87
C TYR A 128 -7.09 11.82 -6.37
N LEU A 129 -5.94 11.32 -6.82
CA LEU A 129 -5.53 11.42 -8.21
C LEU A 129 -6.46 10.66 -9.17
N ALA A 130 -6.89 9.45 -8.80
CA ALA A 130 -7.88 8.72 -9.58
C ALA A 130 -9.22 9.47 -9.65
N LYS A 131 -9.66 10.11 -8.56
CA LYS A 131 -10.89 10.90 -8.56
C LYS A 131 -10.78 12.14 -9.45
N LYS A 132 -9.67 12.87 -9.32
CA LYS A 132 -9.39 14.05 -10.13
C LYS A 132 -9.33 13.67 -11.62
N SER A 133 -8.61 12.61 -11.95
CA SER A 133 -8.47 12.18 -13.35
C SER A 133 -9.77 11.72 -13.98
N VAL A 134 -10.69 11.10 -13.22
CA VAL A 134 -12.02 10.75 -13.72
C VAL A 134 -12.82 11.99 -14.10
N LEU A 135 -12.79 13.03 -13.26
CA LEU A 135 -13.51 14.28 -13.54
C LEU A 135 -12.94 14.97 -14.80
N GLU A 136 -11.62 15.11 -14.87
CA GLU A 136 -10.93 15.72 -16.02
C GLU A 136 -11.17 14.93 -17.31
N PHE A 137 -11.16 13.60 -17.24
CA PHE A 137 -11.35 12.78 -18.44
C PHE A 137 -12.79 12.83 -18.95
N LYS A 138 -13.78 12.85 -18.04
CA LYS A 138 -15.18 13.04 -18.44
C LYS A 138 -15.43 14.39 -19.10
N HIS A 139 -14.80 15.46 -18.59
CA HIS A 139 -14.88 16.79 -19.20
C HIS A 139 -14.25 16.80 -20.60
N LEU A 140 -13.05 16.21 -20.75
CA LEU A 140 -12.41 16.07 -22.04
C LEU A 140 -13.26 15.26 -23.03
N ALA A 141 -13.89 14.17 -22.57
CA ALA A 141 -14.77 13.36 -23.41
C ALA A 141 -15.97 14.16 -23.94
N GLN A 142 -16.51 15.10 -23.14
CA GLN A 142 -17.57 16.01 -23.58
C GLN A 142 -17.10 16.98 -24.67
N GLU A 143 -15.86 17.47 -24.58
CA GLU A 143 -15.27 18.36 -25.57
C GLU A 143 -14.98 17.66 -26.91
N LEU A 144 -14.54 16.40 -26.86
CA LEU A 144 -14.15 15.63 -28.05
C LEU A 144 -15.33 15.04 -28.84
N GLY A 145 -16.53 14.99 -28.25
CA GLY A 145 -17.77 14.64 -28.95
C GLY A 145 -18.17 13.16 -28.90
N GLU A 146 -19.00 12.73 -29.87
CA GLU A 146 -19.72 11.44 -29.85
C GLU A 146 -18.79 10.21 -29.71
N GLU A 147 -17.59 10.25 -30.27
CA GLU A 147 -16.64 9.13 -30.21
C GLU A 147 -16.20 8.78 -28.78
N PHE A 148 -16.26 9.74 -27.84
CA PHE A 148 -15.84 9.55 -26.45
C PHE A 148 -17.02 9.50 -25.46
N ARG A 149 -18.26 9.43 -25.97
CA ARG A 149 -19.49 9.37 -25.15
C ARG A 149 -19.49 8.23 -24.14
N TRP A 150 -18.85 7.11 -24.48
CA TRP A 150 -18.75 5.98 -23.55
C TRP A 150 -17.93 6.37 -22.30
N ILE A 151 -16.81 7.08 -22.47
CA ILE A 151 -15.96 7.56 -21.36
C ILE A 151 -16.75 8.53 -20.48
N GLU A 152 -17.44 9.50 -21.09
CA GLU A 152 -18.27 10.46 -20.36
C GLU A 152 -19.24 9.74 -19.40
N LYS A 153 -19.95 8.72 -19.90
CA LYS A 153 -20.99 8.03 -19.14
C LYS A 153 -20.43 7.00 -18.15
N HIS A 154 -19.46 6.19 -18.57
CA HIS A 154 -19.08 4.96 -17.87
C HIS A 154 -17.71 5.00 -17.20
N TRP A 155 -16.87 6.02 -17.43
CA TRP A 155 -15.56 6.08 -16.78
C TRP A 155 -15.69 6.29 -15.26
N THR A 156 -15.13 5.37 -14.47
CA THR A 156 -15.30 5.35 -13.01
C THR A 156 -13.95 5.48 -12.27
N MET A 157 -14.01 5.54 -10.94
CA MET A 157 -12.83 5.42 -10.07
C MET A 157 -11.98 4.19 -10.39
N THR A 158 -12.61 3.06 -10.74
CA THR A 158 -11.93 1.81 -11.09
C THR A 158 -11.04 2.00 -12.31
N HIS A 159 -11.55 2.67 -13.34
CA HIS A 159 -10.81 3.03 -14.54
C HIS A 159 -9.65 3.99 -14.24
N GLY A 160 -9.89 5.02 -13.42
CA GLY A 160 -8.86 5.97 -13.00
C GLY A 160 -7.71 5.31 -12.25
N PHE A 161 -8.02 4.41 -11.31
CA PHE A 161 -7.02 3.59 -10.64
C PHE A 161 -6.29 2.65 -11.61
N TYR A 162 -7.03 1.93 -12.45
CA TYR A 162 -6.47 0.98 -13.41
C TYR A 162 -5.48 1.65 -14.37
N ALA A 163 -5.84 2.80 -14.94
CA ALA A 163 -4.95 3.60 -15.77
C ALA A 163 -3.70 4.04 -15.00
N ASN A 164 -3.84 4.63 -13.81
CA ASN A 164 -2.69 5.09 -13.01
C ASN A 164 -1.79 3.96 -12.50
N MET A 165 -2.27 2.71 -12.52
CA MET A 165 -1.48 1.52 -12.24
C MET A 165 -0.74 0.97 -13.47
N GLY A 166 -0.91 1.56 -14.65
CA GLY A 166 -0.36 1.06 -15.92
C GLY A 166 -1.26 0.04 -16.61
N GLY A 167 -2.57 0.11 -16.37
CA GLY A 167 -3.56 -0.80 -16.93
C GLY A 167 -3.82 -0.60 -18.41
N PHE A 168 -3.46 0.55 -18.97
CA PHE A 168 -3.48 0.77 -20.42
C PHE A 168 -2.06 0.86 -20.93
N VAL A 169 -1.79 0.16 -22.03
CA VAL A 169 -0.48 0.12 -22.68
C VAL A 169 -0.62 0.45 -24.14
N LEU A 170 0.19 1.40 -24.61
CA LEU A 170 0.38 1.66 -26.03
C LEU A 170 1.50 0.77 -26.56
N ARG A 171 1.22 0.00 -27.62
CA ARG A 171 2.22 -0.81 -28.30
C ARG A 171 2.78 -0.05 -29.49
N VAL A 172 4.07 0.27 -29.44
CA VAL A 172 4.78 1.04 -30.48
C VAL A 172 5.95 0.24 -31.00
N LYS A 173 6.26 0.36 -32.29
CA LYS A 173 7.47 -0.21 -32.89
C LYS A 173 8.58 0.85 -32.82
N CYS A 174 9.58 0.62 -31.98
CA CYS A 174 10.76 1.47 -31.84
C CYS A 174 11.99 0.70 -32.31
N ASN A 175 12.71 1.23 -33.30
CA ASN A 175 13.96 0.65 -33.83
C ASN A 175 13.79 -0.82 -34.28
N GLY A 176 12.65 -1.14 -34.88
CA GLY A 176 12.33 -2.50 -35.32
C GLY A 176 11.72 -3.41 -34.24
N GLU A 177 11.79 -3.05 -32.96
CA GLU A 177 11.27 -3.82 -31.83
C GLU A 177 9.92 -3.30 -31.33
N LEU A 178 9.00 -4.22 -31.02
CA LEU A 178 7.73 -3.88 -30.37
C LEU A 178 7.96 -3.60 -28.88
N GLN A 179 7.61 -2.39 -28.45
CA GLN A 179 7.68 -1.96 -27.07
C GLN A 179 6.29 -1.61 -26.54
N ASP A 180 6.04 -2.05 -25.31
CA ASP A 180 4.80 -1.82 -24.56
C ASP A 180 5.04 -0.66 -23.57
N ILE A 181 4.35 0.46 -23.81
CA ILE A 181 4.47 1.72 -23.07
C ILE A 181 3.22 1.91 -22.18
N PRO A 182 3.33 1.81 -20.84
CA PRO A 182 2.18 2.00 -19.95
C PRO A 182 1.77 3.48 -19.88
N LEU A 183 0.47 3.71 -19.83
CA LEU A 183 -0.15 5.04 -19.84
C LEU A 183 -0.90 5.25 -18.53
N ASN A 184 -0.60 6.37 -17.84
CA ASN A 184 -1.44 6.86 -16.76
C ASN A 184 -2.62 7.67 -17.31
N CYS A 185 -3.52 8.17 -16.44
CA CYS A 185 -4.67 8.94 -16.90
C CYS A 185 -4.30 10.21 -17.68
N MET A 186 -3.27 10.93 -17.25
CA MET A 186 -2.83 12.17 -17.92
C MET A 186 -2.31 11.84 -19.32
N SER A 187 -1.45 10.82 -19.43
CA SER A 187 -0.95 10.31 -20.70
C SER A 187 -2.07 9.87 -21.65
N LEU A 188 -3.11 9.21 -21.13
CA LEU A 188 -4.29 8.85 -21.92
C LEU A 188 -5.02 10.08 -22.43
N GLN A 189 -5.23 11.08 -21.57
CA GLN A 189 -5.88 12.34 -21.94
C GLN A 189 -5.09 13.10 -23.00
N GLU A 190 -3.77 13.20 -22.85
CA GLU A 190 -2.89 13.85 -23.83
C GLU A 190 -2.91 13.15 -25.19
N ILE A 191 -2.92 11.81 -25.20
CA ILE A 191 -3.06 11.03 -26.42
C ILE A 191 -4.42 11.27 -27.09
N CYS A 192 -5.50 11.42 -26.31
CA CYS A 192 -6.82 11.74 -26.85
C CYS A 192 -6.91 13.18 -27.39
N ARG A 193 -6.14 14.12 -26.83
CA ARG A 193 -6.04 15.51 -27.31
C ARG A 193 -5.17 15.64 -28.55
N ALA A 194 -4.24 14.73 -28.77
CA ALA A 194 -3.28 14.84 -29.86
C ALA A 194 -3.99 14.80 -31.23
N PRO A 195 -3.71 15.75 -32.14
CA PRO A 195 -4.26 15.72 -33.48
C PRO A 195 -3.74 14.50 -34.25
N ALA A 196 -4.54 13.95 -35.16
CA ALA A 196 -4.21 12.76 -35.96
C ALA A 196 -2.89 12.88 -36.76
N ASN A 197 -2.41 14.11 -36.97
CA ASN A 197 -1.18 14.42 -37.70
C ASN A 197 -0.01 14.83 -36.78
N ASN A 198 -0.03 14.45 -35.49
CA ASN A 198 1.03 14.81 -34.56
C ASN A 198 2.38 14.20 -34.99
N PRO A 199 3.43 15.00 -35.27
CA PRO A 199 4.71 14.49 -35.76
C PRO A 199 5.47 13.62 -34.73
N TYR A 200 5.13 13.71 -33.44
CA TYR A 200 5.71 12.91 -32.36
C TYR A 200 4.91 11.63 -32.05
N LEU A 201 3.65 11.60 -32.48
CA LEU A 201 2.75 10.47 -32.39
C LEU A 201 2.10 10.30 -33.77
N SER A 202 2.83 9.72 -34.74
CA SER A 202 2.28 9.21 -36.00
C SER A 202 1.33 8.00 -35.77
N ILE A 203 0.63 8.04 -34.65
CA ILE A 203 -0.26 7.05 -34.09
C ILE A 203 -1.64 7.59 -34.47
N GLY A 204 -2.31 6.96 -35.43
CA GLY A 204 -3.69 7.35 -35.78
C GLY A 204 -4.61 7.26 -34.56
N VAL A 205 -5.84 7.77 -34.70
CA VAL A 205 -6.81 7.96 -33.60
C VAL A 205 -6.79 6.76 -32.63
N VAL A 206 -6.30 7.00 -31.41
CA VAL A 206 -6.23 5.99 -30.36
C VAL A 206 -7.62 5.80 -29.81
N THR A 207 -8.22 4.65 -30.10
CA THR A 207 -9.55 4.31 -29.58
C THR A 207 -9.36 3.67 -28.21
N ILE A 208 -9.87 4.30 -27.16
CA ILE A 208 -9.89 3.69 -25.83
C ILE A 208 -10.97 2.62 -25.84
N PRO A 209 -10.65 1.36 -25.48
CA PRO A 209 -11.64 0.30 -25.48
C PRO A 209 -12.72 0.57 -24.43
N GLU A 210 -13.97 0.24 -24.78
CA GLU A 210 -15.14 0.29 -23.91
C GLU A 210 -15.08 -0.86 -22.87
N ILE A 211 -14.06 -0.85 -22.01
CA ILE A 211 -13.86 -1.86 -20.97
C ILE A 211 -14.74 -1.53 -19.77
N THR A 212 -15.53 -2.47 -19.29
CA THR A 212 -16.41 -2.24 -18.12
C THR A 212 -15.67 -2.35 -16.79
N ASP A 213 -16.28 -1.86 -15.71
CA ASP A 213 -15.76 -2.04 -14.33
C ASP A 213 -15.65 -3.54 -13.99
N GLU A 214 -16.61 -4.34 -14.45
CA GLU A 214 -16.65 -5.78 -14.28
C GLU A 214 -15.47 -6.47 -14.96
N GLU A 215 -15.14 -6.09 -16.21
CA GLU A 215 -13.99 -6.64 -16.94
C GLU A 215 -12.64 -6.27 -16.30
N ILE A 216 -12.52 -5.06 -15.73
CA ILE A 216 -11.33 -4.67 -14.96
C ILE A 216 -11.23 -5.49 -13.68
N ASN A 217 -12.36 -5.66 -12.97
CA ASN A 217 -12.39 -6.40 -11.71
C ASN A 217 -12.18 -7.91 -11.91
N ASP A 218 -12.56 -8.49 -13.04
CA ASP A 218 -12.25 -9.88 -13.41
C ASP A 218 -10.73 -10.13 -13.51
N LYS A 219 -9.96 -9.12 -13.93
CA LYS A 219 -8.48 -9.17 -13.92
C LYS A 219 -7.90 -9.09 -12.50
N SER A 220 -8.68 -8.65 -11.51
CA SER A 220 -8.20 -8.53 -10.14
C SER A 220 -8.11 -9.91 -9.49
N LYS A 221 -6.89 -10.35 -9.19
CA LYS A 221 -6.64 -11.63 -8.50
C LYS A 221 -6.80 -11.54 -6.99
N SER A 222 -7.61 -10.59 -6.54
CA SER A 222 -8.07 -10.55 -5.18
C SER A 222 -9.08 -11.70 -5.02
N ASP A 223 -8.62 -12.87 -4.57
CA ASP A 223 -9.54 -13.95 -4.25
C ASP A 223 -10.53 -13.43 -3.20
N PHE A 224 -11.81 -13.36 -3.58
CA PHE A 224 -12.89 -12.89 -2.71
C PHE A 224 -12.85 -13.63 -1.36
N LEU A 225 -12.62 -14.94 -1.41
CA LEU A 225 -12.46 -15.79 -0.23
C LEU A 225 -11.28 -15.36 0.67
N ILE A 226 -10.10 -15.07 0.09
CA ILE A 226 -8.92 -14.64 0.87
C ILE A 226 -9.19 -13.29 1.53
N LYS A 227 -9.85 -12.36 0.85
CA LYS A 227 -10.26 -11.07 1.44
C LYS A 227 -11.21 -11.27 2.62
N VAL A 228 -12.25 -12.08 2.46
CA VAL A 228 -13.22 -12.36 3.53
C VAL A 228 -12.53 -13.02 4.73
N ILE A 229 -11.69 -14.03 4.49
CA ILE A 229 -10.92 -14.70 5.56
C ILE A 229 -10.01 -13.70 6.27
N THR A 230 -9.28 -12.89 5.52
CA THR A 230 -8.33 -11.91 6.08
C THR A 230 -9.05 -10.85 6.93
N ILE A 231 -10.17 -10.31 6.42
CA ILE A 231 -10.97 -9.32 7.16
C ILE A 231 -11.60 -9.97 8.39
N GLY A 232 -12.11 -11.19 8.28
CA GLY A 232 -12.65 -11.95 9.39
C GLY A 232 -11.61 -12.20 10.48
N GLN A 233 -10.40 -12.63 10.11
CA GLN A 233 -9.29 -12.86 11.03
C GLN A 233 -8.85 -11.55 11.71
N LEU A 234 -8.79 -10.45 10.97
CA LEU A 234 -8.46 -9.14 11.52
C LEU A 234 -9.50 -8.65 12.52
N LEU A 235 -10.79 -8.74 12.17
CA LEU A 235 -11.90 -8.38 13.04
C LEU A 235 -11.92 -9.25 14.29
N TRP A 236 -11.66 -10.55 14.14
CA TRP A 236 -11.60 -11.48 15.26
C TRP A 236 -10.46 -11.15 16.22
N PHE A 237 -9.27 -10.85 15.69
CA PHE A 237 -8.13 -10.41 16.50
C PHE A 237 -8.46 -9.14 17.30
N VAL A 238 -9.11 -8.16 16.68
CA VAL A 238 -9.56 -6.93 17.36
C VAL A 238 -10.55 -7.25 18.48
N VAL A 239 -11.51 -8.15 18.24
CA VAL A 239 -12.48 -8.60 19.26
C VAL A 239 -11.76 -9.28 20.43
N GLN A 240 -10.80 -10.17 20.16
CA GLN A 240 -10.00 -10.83 21.19
C GLN A 240 -9.28 -9.81 22.08
N ALA A 241 -8.55 -8.86 21.48
CA ALA A 241 -7.84 -7.84 22.23
C ALA A 241 -8.79 -6.91 23.02
N ALA A 242 -9.93 -6.53 22.44
CA ALA A 242 -10.94 -5.70 23.11
C ALA A 242 -11.58 -6.40 24.32
N VAL A 243 -11.92 -7.69 24.20
CA VAL A 243 -12.46 -8.49 25.30
C VAL A 243 -11.46 -8.59 26.46
N ARG A 244 -10.17 -8.77 26.15
CA ARG A 244 -9.11 -8.81 27.16
C ARG A 244 -8.98 -7.48 27.89
N ALA A 245 -8.92 -6.37 27.14
CA ALA A 245 -8.86 -5.04 27.71
C ALA A 245 -10.08 -4.74 28.61
N ALA A 246 -11.29 -5.09 28.15
CA ALA A 246 -12.53 -4.91 28.92
C ALA A 246 -12.59 -5.72 30.22
N ARG A 247 -11.88 -6.86 30.29
CA ARG A 247 -11.76 -7.71 31.48
C ARG A 247 -10.59 -7.32 32.39
N GLY A 248 -9.86 -6.25 32.09
CA GLY A 248 -8.66 -5.87 32.82
C GLY A 248 -7.50 -6.87 32.66
N LEU A 249 -7.55 -7.71 31.63
CA LEU A 249 -6.48 -8.65 31.30
C LEU A 249 -5.43 -7.97 30.42
N VAL A 250 -4.18 -8.39 30.57
CA VAL A 250 -3.08 -7.82 29.81
C VAL A 250 -3.23 -8.15 28.32
N VAL A 251 -3.25 -7.11 27.49
CA VAL A 251 -3.02 -7.20 26.06
C VAL A 251 -1.52 -7.04 25.86
N SER A 252 -0.88 -8.05 25.27
CA SER A 252 0.58 -8.01 25.08
C SER A 252 0.97 -6.87 24.16
N GLN A 253 2.19 -6.35 24.33
CA GLN A 253 2.73 -5.29 23.48
C GLN A 253 2.70 -5.68 22.00
N LEU A 254 2.96 -6.96 21.70
CA LEU A 254 2.86 -7.51 20.36
C LEU A 254 1.42 -7.39 19.81
N GLU A 255 0.41 -7.74 20.59
CA GLU A 255 -1.00 -7.57 20.19
C GLU A 255 -1.35 -6.09 19.95
N VAL A 256 -0.85 -5.18 20.79
CA VAL A 256 -1.03 -3.73 20.61
C VAL A 256 -0.43 -3.27 19.28
N VAL A 257 0.76 -3.75 18.93
CA VAL A 257 1.35 -3.47 17.61
C VAL A 257 0.46 -3.99 16.50
N VAL A 258 -0.01 -5.24 16.56
CA VAL A 258 -0.89 -5.82 15.54
C VAL A 258 -2.17 -4.99 15.37
N LEU A 259 -2.77 -4.47 16.46
CA LEU A 259 -3.92 -3.56 16.37
C LEU A 259 -3.59 -2.26 15.63
N ALA A 260 -2.39 -1.71 15.81
CA ALA A 260 -1.94 -0.53 15.09
C ALA A 260 -1.79 -0.83 13.58
N TYR A 261 -1.21 -1.97 13.21
CA TYR A 261 -1.16 -2.44 11.81
C TYR A 261 -2.54 -2.70 11.22
N ALA A 262 -3.46 -3.26 12.02
CA ALA A 262 -4.84 -3.49 11.63
C ALA A 262 -5.53 -2.18 11.27
N ALA A 263 -5.37 -1.13 12.09
CA ALA A 263 -5.94 0.19 11.84
C ALA A 263 -5.44 0.79 10.52
N CYS A 264 -4.13 0.77 10.26
CA CYS A 264 -3.56 1.22 8.98
C CYS A 264 -4.08 0.40 7.80
N THR A 265 -4.20 -0.93 7.96
CA THR A 265 -4.73 -1.82 6.92
C THR A 265 -6.18 -1.49 6.57
N VAL A 266 -7.02 -1.24 7.57
CA VAL A 266 -8.41 -0.80 7.37
C VAL A 266 -8.45 0.53 6.60
N PHE A 267 -7.63 1.52 6.96
CA PHE A 267 -7.56 2.77 6.21
C PHE A 267 -7.19 2.56 4.74
N VAL A 268 -6.16 1.77 4.46
CA VAL A 268 -5.78 1.48 3.06
C VAL A 268 -6.90 0.76 2.32
N PHE A 269 -7.56 -0.23 2.92
CA PHE A 269 -8.67 -0.93 2.29
C PHE A 269 -9.84 -0.01 1.95
N LEU A 270 -10.21 0.90 2.85
CA LEU A 270 -11.26 1.90 2.59
C LEU A 270 -10.88 2.85 1.45
N LEU A 271 -9.61 3.29 1.41
CA LEU A 271 -9.12 4.18 0.36
C LEU A 271 -9.04 3.48 -1.01
N CYS A 272 -8.73 2.18 -1.01
CA CYS A 272 -8.54 1.33 -2.18
C CYS A 272 -9.77 0.51 -2.59
N LEU A 273 -10.98 0.79 -2.09
CA LEU A 273 -12.18 0.00 -2.43
C LEU A 273 -12.43 -0.15 -3.94
N SER A 274 -12.15 0.88 -4.72
CA SER A 274 -12.29 0.87 -6.19
C SER A 274 -10.99 0.54 -6.92
N LYS A 275 -9.90 0.26 -6.21
CA LYS A 275 -8.58 -0.01 -6.81
C LYS A 275 -8.47 -1.52 -7.07
N PRO A 276 -8.32 -1.96 -8.34
CA PRO A 276 -8.13 -3.38 -8.62
C PRO A 276 -6.80 -3.85 -8.01
N LYS A 277 -6.77 -5.10 -7.55
CA LYS A 277 -5.63 -5.71 -6.84
C LYS A 277 -5.03 -6.88 -7.61
N ASP A 278 -3.70 -6.98 -7.59
CA ASP A 278 -2.93 -8.10 -8.17
C ASP A 278 -3.21 -8.33 -9.68
N VAL A 279 -3.54 -7.26 -10.42
CA VAL A 279 -3.66 -7.27 -11.88
C VAL A 279 -2.29 -7.53 -12.50
N ARG A 280 -2.21 -8.51 -13.40
CA ARG A 280 -0.94 -8.91 -14.02
C ARG A 280 -0.77 -8.51 -15.47
N VAL A 281 -1.86 -8.29 -16.20
CA VAL A 281 -1.82 -8.05 -17.65
C VAL A 281 -2.61 -6.79 -17.95
N PRO A 282 -2.00 -5.80 -18.63
CA PRO A 282 -2.67 -4.58 -19.03
C PRO A 282 -3.56 -4.79 -20.26
N THR A 283 -4.41 -3.82 -20.53
CA THR A 283 -5.20 -3.67 -21.76
C THR A 283 -4.35 -2.94 -22.80
N ILE A 284 -4.16 -3.56 -23.96
CA ILE A 284 -3.38 -2.96 -25.05
C ILE A 284 -4.31 -2.05 -25.85
N LEU A 285 -3.89 -0.80 -26.03
CA LEU A 285 -4.56 0.13 -26.93
C LEU A 285 -4.13 -0.14 -28.37
N LEU A 286 -5.12 -0.29 -29.24
CA LEU A 286 -4.90 -0.42 -30.67
C LEU A 286 -4.92 0.96 -31.31
N THR A 287 -3.95 1.22 -32.17
CA THR A 287 -3.93 2.41 -33.02
C THR A 287 -4.70 2.08 -34.29
N LYS A 288 -5.64 2.95 -34.70
CA LYS A 288 -6.16 2.87 -36.08
C LYS A 288 -5.07 3.40 -36.99
N GLY A 289 -4.20 2.50 -37.48
CA GLY A 289 -3.20 2.86 -38.48
C GLY A 289 -3.84 3.36 -39.78
N PRO A 290 -3.10 4.05 -40.67
CA PRO A 290 -3.59 4.32 -42.01
C PRO A 290 -3.83 2.99 -42.73
N THR A 291 -4.78 2.97 -43.65
CA THR A 291 -5.22 1.79 -44.40
C THR A 291 -4.15 1.16 -45.31
N ASN A 292 -2.89 1.62 -45.26
CA ASN A 292 -1.80 1.18 -46.11
C ASN A 292 -0.67 0.53 -45.27
N PRO A 293 -0.19 -0.68 -45.61
CA PRO A 293 0.87 -1.38 -44.86
C PRO A 293 2.21 -0.64 -44.77
N ASP A 294 2.48 0.28 -45.71
CA ASP A 294 3.68 1.12 -45.73
C ASP A 294 3.61 2.33 -44.76
N ASP A 295 2.44 2.60 -44.17
CA ASP A 295 2.24 3.69 -43.21
C ASP A 295 2.31 3.22 -41.75
N SER A 296 2.91 2.05 -41.49
CA SER A 296 3.19 1.65 -40.11
C SER A 296 4.08 2.72 -39.49
N ALA A 297 3.57 3.40 -38.47
CA ALA A 297 4.22 4.50 -37.78
C ALA A 297 5.68 4.15 -37.41
N GLU A 298 6.62 4.46 -38.30
CA GLU A 298 7.99 4.68 -37.93
C GLU A 298 7.95 5.95 -37.08
N ALA A 299 8.03 5.78 -35.77
CA ALA A 299 8.45 6.87 -34.91
C ALA A 299 9.83 7.30 -35.43
N LYS A 300 9.88 8.38 -36.23
CA LYS A 300 11.16 8.94 -36.67
C LYS A 300 11.98 9.24 -35.41
N GLU A 301 13.17 8.66 -35.34
CA GLU A 301 14.13 9.02 -34.28
C GLU A 301 14.30 10.54 -34.30
N PRO A 302 14.28 11.22 -33.13
CA PRO A 302 14.77 12.58 -33.07
C PRO A 302 16.23 12.52 -33.51
N THR A 303 16.54 13.10 -34.66
CA THR A 303 17.90 13.24 -35.15
C THR A 303 18.69 14.09 -34.17
N GLY A 304 19.38 13.43 -33.25
CA GLY A 304 20.20 14.06 -32.22
C GLY A 304 20.47 13.04 -31.12
N ILE A 305 21.75 12.73 -30.91
CA ILE A 305 22.24 11.87 -29.83
C ILE A 305 21.63 12.36 -28.51
N ARG A 306 20.60 11.68 -28.02
CA ARG A 306 19.96 11.97 -26.74
C ARG A 306 19.56 10.64 -26.13
N GLU A 307 20.19 10.30 -25.01
CA GLU A 307 20.11 9.00 -24.32
C GLU A 307 18.72 8.67 -23.73
N SER A 308 17.71 9.52 -23.94
CA SER A 308 16.34 9.35 -23.45
C SER A 308 15.35 9.20 -24.61
N SER A 309 14.58 8.10 -24.62
CA SER A 309 13.51 7.92 -25.62
C SER A 309 12.52 9.09 -25.60
N PRO A 310 11.91 9.49 -26.74
CA PRO A 310 10.91 10.57 -26.79
C PRO A 310 9.79 10.40 -25.76
N PHE A 311 9.40 9.15 -25.52
CA PHE A 311 8.40 8.73 -24.55
C PHE A 311 8.81 8.95 -23.10
N GLN A 312 10.11 9.00 -22.78
CA GLN A 312 10.62 9.33 -21.45
C GLN A 312 10.62 10.85 -21.19
N GLU A 313 10.67 11.67 -22.25
CA GLU A 313 10.53 13.13 -22.16
C GLU A 313 9.07 13.58 -22.04
N LEU A 314 8.16 12.89 -22.73
CA LEU A 314 6.71 12.89 -22.47
C LEU A 314 6.34 12.12 -21.18
N GLY A 315 7.33 11.40 -20.64
CA GLY A 315 7.34 10.55 -19.45
C GLY A 315 6.16 9.60 -19.28
N LEU A 316 5.89 8.99 -20.41
CA LEU A 316 5.18 7.74 -20.65
C LEU A 316 6.04 6.52 -20.20
N GLY A 317 6.90 6.69 -19.19
CA GLY A 317 7.77 5.63 -18.68
C GLY A 317 7.02 4.62 -17.80
N PRO A 318 7.65 3.47 -17.45
CA PRO A 318 7.05 2.51 -16.54
C PRO A 318 6.64 3.18 -15.24
N LEU A 319 5.36 3.10 -14.87
CA LEU A 319 4.80 3.70 -13.65
C LEU A 319 5.36 2.95 -12.43
N PRO A 320 6.44 3.46 -11.81
CA PRO A 320 7.12 2.70 -10.79
C PRO A 320 6.23 2.63 -9.57
N ASN A 321 6.18 1.47 -8.90
CA ASN A 321 5.60 1.40 -7.55
C ASN A 321 6.29 2.39 -6.62
N ASP A 322 7.59 2.59 -6.85
CA ASP A 322 8.48 3.52 -6.16
C ASP A 322 8.28 4.99 -6.56
N GLY A 323 7.42 5.26 -7.55
CA GLY A 323 6.98 6.61 -7.88
C GLY A 323 6.08 7.15 -6.77
N VAL A 324 6.63 8.00 -5.92
CA VAL A 324 5.88 8.74 -4.89
C VAL A 324 5.04 9.85 -5.52
N LEU A 325 5.43 10.30 -6.72
CA LEU A 325 4.76 11.33 -7.51
C LEU A 325 4.49 10.76 -8.90
N PRO A 326 3.23 10.50 -9.29
CA PRO A 326 2.94 10.35 -10.70
C PRO A 326 3.09 11.71 -11.35
N TYR A 327 4.26 11.87 -11.97
CA TYR A 327 4.54 12.65 -13.15
C TYR A 327 4.45 14.19 -13.01
N LYS A 328 5.41 14.88 -13.65
CA LYS A 328 5.60 16.34 -13.60
C LYS A 328 4.26 17.08 -13.76
N GLU A 329 4.05 18.14 -12.98
CA GLU A 329 2.90 19.07 -13.10
C GLU A 329 1.52 18.59 -12.61
N VAL A 330 1.41 18.07 -11.39
CA VAL A 330 0.16 18.33 -10.65
C VAL A 330 0.24 19.75 -10.10
N ASP A 331 -0.24 20.71 -10.89
CA ASP A 331 -0.47 22.12 -10.54
C ASP A 331 -1.46 22.33 -9.37
N ASN A 332 -1.71 21.31 -8.54
CA ASN A 332 -2.67 21.33 -7.45
C ASN A 332 -2.16 20.48 -6.27
N HIS A 333 -1.15 20.99 -5.59
CA HIS A 333 -1.10 20.77 -4.15
C HIS A 333 -2.39 21.27 -3.50
N MET A 334 -2.85 20.62 -2.43
CA MET A 334 -4.00 21.14 -1.69
C MET A 334 -3.54 22.45 -1.03
N LYS A 335 -3.94 23.58 -1.62
CA LYS A 335 -3.70 24.91 -1.07
C LYS A 335 -4.69 25.14 0.07
N ILE A 336 -4.24 24.98 1.31
CA ILE A 336 -4.96 25.50 2.48
C ILE A 336 -4.35 26.88 2.74
N GLY A 337 -4.97 27.94 2.21
CA GLY A 337 -4.36 29.27 2.19
C GLY A 337 -3.08 29.29 1.34
N ASN A 338 -1.96 29.73 1.91
CA ASN A 338 -0.65 29.76 1.24
C ASN A 338 0.15 28.47 1.41
N TYR A 339 -0.40 27.38 1.96
CA TYR A 339 0.34 26.17 2.30
C TYR A 339 0.17 25.04 1.30
N LEU A 340 1.25 24.31 1.04
CA LEU A 340 1.35 23.30 -0.02
C LEU A 340 1.35 21.88 0.58
N PHE A 341 0.19 21.25 0.74
CA PHE A 341 0.11 19.87 1.25
C PHE A 341 -0.06 18.85 0.12
N THR A 342 0.68 17.73 0.22
CA THR A 342 0.34 16.52 -0.54
C THR A 342 -0.68 15.70 0.25
N HIS A 343 -1.47 14.89 -0.45
CA HIS A 343 -2.38 13.95 0.23
C HIS A 343 -1.61 12.85 0.95
N ILE A 344 -0.35 12.60 0.55
CA ILE A 344 0.56 11.72 1.28
C ILE A 344 0.80 12.27 2.68
N ASP A 345 1.14 13.55 2.81
CA ASP A 345 1.38 14.18 4.13
C ASP A 345 0.15 14.09 5.03
N ILE A 346 -1.05 14.33 4.49
CA ILE A 346 -2.30 14.26 5.26
C ILE A 346 -2.59 12.83 5.72
N GLY A 347 -2.47 11.84 4.82
CA GLY A 347 -2.71 10.45 5.20
C GLY A 347 -1.65 9.93 6.16
N PHE A 348 -0.39 10.34 5.99
CA PHE A 348 0.72 10.03 6.88
C PHE A 348 0.52 10.62 8.28
N LEU A 349 0.04 11.87 8.36
CA LEU A 349 -0.33 12.54 9.60
C LEU A 349 -1.43 11.78 10.34
N ILE A 350 -2.57 11.55 9.67
CA ILE A 350 -3.74 10.92 10.28
C ILE A 350 -3.40 9.49 10.73
N ALA A 351 -2.82 8.69 9.84
CA ALA A 351 -2.46 7.31 10.16
C ALA A 351 -1.36 7.25 11.21
N GLY A 352 -0.35 8.13 11.15
CA GLY A 352 0.73 8.21 12.12
C GLY A 352 0.26 8.53 13.53
N THR A 353 -0.62 9.53 13.68
CA THR A 353 -1.20 9.87 14.98
C THR A 353 -2.06 8.74 15.55
N VAL A 354 -2.88 8.09 14.72
CA VAL A 354 -3.68 6.92 15.16
C VAL A 354 -2.77 5.76 15.55
N PHE A 355 -1.80 5.44 14.71
CA PHE A 355 -0.87 4.33 14.88
C PHE A 355 -0.02 4.52 16.16
N GLY A 356 0.62 5.69 16.34
CA GLY A 356 1.33 6.02 17.57
C GLY A 356 0.42 6.09 18.80
N GLY A 357 -0.80 6.61 18.64
CA GLY A 357 -1.81 6.65 19.71
C GLY A 357 -2.20 5.28 20.23
N ILE A 358 -2.30 4.27 19.36
CA ILE A 358 -2.55 2.88 19.75
C ILE A 358 -1.38 2.33 20.59
N HIS A 359 -0.12 2.63 20.24
CA HIS A 359 1.02 2.25 21.08
C HIS A 359 1.00 2.96 22.45
N CYS A 360 0.61 4.23 22.48
CA CYS A 360 0.40 4.97 23.72
C CYS A 360 -0.74 4.36 24.57
N ALA A 361 -1.69 3.62 24.02
CA ALA A 361 -2.70 2.92 24.84
C ALA A 361 -2.06 1.88 25.79
N ALA A 362 -0.86 1.39 25.45
CA ALA A 362 -0.06 0.49 26.28
C ALA A 362 0.89 1.23 27.25
N TRP A 363 0.68 2.52 27.53
CA TRP A 363 1.56 3.37 28.34
C TRP A 363 1.91 2.81 29.72
N ALA A 364 0.94 2.15 30.35
CA ALA A 364 1.06 1.59 31.70
C ALA A 364 1.37 0.08 31.70
N SER A 365 1.76 -0.50 30.57
CA SER A 365 2.05 -1.93 30.46
C SER A 365 3.26 -2.34 31.30
N HIS A 366 3.29 -3.62 31.68
CA HIS A 366 4.42 -4.22 32.37
C HIS A 366 5.59 -4.42 31.39
N PHE A 367 6.79 -4.04 31.81
CA PHE A 367 8.05 -4.28 31.10
C PHE A 367 9.07 -4.86 32.07
N PRO A 368 10.07 -5.62 31.57
CA PRO A 368 11.07 -6.26 32.42
C PRO A 368 11.85 -5.26 33.27
N THR A 369 12.16 -4.08 32.72
CA THR A 369 12.88 -3.01 33.40
C THR A 369 12.17 -1.66 33.29
N PRO A 370 12.40 -0.73 34.24
CA PRO A 370 11.92 0.64 34.13
C PRO A 370 12.46 1.39 32.90
N ILE A 371 13.66 1.02 32.43
CA ILE A 371 14.29 1.62 31.25
C ILE A 371 13.52 1.22 29.99
N GLU A 372 13.20 -0.06 29.82
CA GLU A 372 12.40 -0.53 28.67
C GLU A 372 11.01 0.09 28.67
N ARG A 373 10.38 0.23 29.85
CA ARG A 373 9.11 0.97 29.97
C ARG A 373 9.25 2.42 29.51
N LEU A 374 10.30 3.11 29.95
CA LEU A 374 10.55 4.49 29.56
C LEU A 374 10.81 4.61 28.04
N LEU A 375 11.63 3.73 27.49
CA LEU A 375 11.93 3.69 26.06
C LEU A 375 10.68 3.41 25.22
N TRP A 376 9.78 2.53 25.69
CA TRP A 376 8.47 2.31 25.07
C TRP A 376 7.63 3.58 25.07
N GLN A 377 7.52 4.25 26.21
CA GLN A 377 6.73 5.48 26.37
C GLN A 377 7.26 6.59 25.46
N VAL A 378 8.58 6.82 25.47
CA VAL A 378 9.23 7.81 24.59
C VAL A 378 9.02 7.45 23.12
N SER A 379 9.25 6.20 22.72
CA SER A 379 9.13 5.78 21.32
C SER A 379 7.69 5.84 20.80
N SER A 380 6.71 5.48 21.64
CA SER A 380 5.29 5.59 21.33
C SER A 380 4.88 7.05 21.16
N GLY A 381 5.29 7.92 22.10
CA GLY A 381 5.05 9.36 22.02
C GLY A 381 5.72 10.00 20.80
N CYS A 382 6.96 9.62 20.48
CA CYS A 382 7.67 10.06 19.29
C CYS A 382 6.92 9.63 18.01
N THR A 383 6.46 8.39 17.94
CA THR A 383 5.72 7.88 16.78
C THR A 383 4.39 8.63 16.61
N ALA A 384 3.69 8.94 17.70
CA ALA A 384 2.42 9.69 17.67
C ALA A 384 2.59 11.18 17.33
N GLY A 385 3.65 11.80 17.84
CA GLY A 385 3.83 13.26 17.84
C GLY A 385 4.77 13.83 16.77
N LEU A 386 5.81 13.09 16.35
CA LEU A 386 6.81 13.63 15.41
C LEU A 386 6.22 13.85 14.01
N LEU A 387 5.27 13.03 13.57
CA LEU A 387 4.63 13.18 12.26
C LEU A 387 3.80 14.47 12.14
N PRO A 388 2.92 14.81 13.12
CA PRO A 388 2.35 16.16 13.22
C PRO A 388 3.39 17.27 13.15
N VAL A 389 4.44 17.20 13.96
CA VAL A 389 5.48 18.24 13.99
C VAL A 389 6.15 18.39 12.62
N LEU A 390 6.50 17.29 11.97
CA LEU A 390 7.05 17.27 10.61
C LEU A 390 6.13 17.97 9.61
N THR A 391 4.83 17.69 9.65
CA THR A 391 3.87 18.35 8.76
C THR A 391 3.75 19.86 9.04
N PHE A 392 3.81 20.28 10.31
CA PHE A 392 3.86 21.70 10.68
C PHE A 392 5.17 22.38 10.24
N CYS A 393 6.31 21.69 10.31
CA CYS A 393 7.59 22.23 9.83
C CYS A 393 7.56 22.49 8.31
N LYS A 394 6.98 21.57 7.53
CA LYS A 394 6.77 21.75 6.08
C LYS A 394 5.86 22.94 5.79
N MET A 395 4.81 23.13 6.61
CA MET A 395 3.93 24.30 6.53
C MET A 395 4.72 25.61 6.71
N GLY A 396 5.64 25.67 7.67
CA GLY A 396 6.49 26.84 7.91
C GLY A 396 7.40 27.20 6.73
N LYS A 397 7.99 26.20 6.05
CA LYS A 397 8.86 26.40 4.87
C LYS A 397 8.17 27.06 3.68
N ASN A 398 6.85 26.92 3.58
CA ASN A 398 6.09 27.45 2.45
C ASN A 398 5.67 28.92 2.64
N THR A 399 6.07 29.54 3.75
CA THR A 399 6.10 31.00 3.89
C THR A 399 7.42 31.50 3.30
N SER A 400 7.51 32.77 2.87
CA SER A 400 8.74 33.37 2.31
C SER A 400 9.86 33.50 3.36
N VAL A 401 10.35 32.36 3.85
CA VAL A 401 11.39 32.25 4.86
C VAL A 401 12.75 32.58 4.24
N PRO A 402 13.66 33.23 5.00
CA PRO A 402 15.04 33.41 4.55
C PRO A 402 15.74 32.07 4.30
N ASP A 403 16.67 32.03 3.33
CA ASP A 403 17.40 30.80 2.95
C ASP A 403 18.09 30.11 4.13
N SER A 404 18.64 30.87 5.08
CA SER A 404 19.27 30.32 6.29
C SER A 404 18.30 29.53 7.16
N LEU A 405 17.04 29.98 7.26
CA LEU A 405 16.00 29.28 8.00
C LEU A 405 15.51 28.04 7.24
N TYR A 406 15.52 28.08 5.91
CA TYR A 406 15.19 26.92 5.08
C TYR A 406 16.13 25.73 5.35
N PHE A 407 17.44 25.96 5.35
CA PHE A 407 18.45 24.92 5.67
C PHE A 407 18.26 24.34 7.07
N ILE A 408 17.96 25.18 8.07
CA ILE A 408 17.69 24.74 9.45
C ILE A 408 16.43 23.85 9.49
N LEU A 409 15.35 24.25 8.82
CA LEU A 409 14.11 23.48 8.76
C LEU A 409 14.30 22.15 8.01
N GLU A 410 15.19 22.09 7.01
CA GLU A 410 15.57 20.85 6.33
C GLU A 410 16.39 19.90 7.21
N ALA A 411 17.40 20.42 7.90
CA ALA A 411 18.17 19.63 8.87
C ALA A 411 17.27 19.11 10.02
N LEU A 412 16.33 19.94 10.49
CA LEU A 412 15.35 19.55 11.50
C LEU A 412 14.43 18.45 10.98
N GLU A 413 13.92 18.56 9.76
CA GLU A 413 13.07 17.54 9.13
C GLU A 413 13.77 16.17 9.03
N ILE A 414 15.02 16.16 8.56
CA ILE A 414 15.84 14.93 8.49
C ILE A 414 16.07 14.35 9.89
N SER A 415 16.37 15.20 10.87
CA SER A 415 16.61 14.78 12.25
C SER A 415 15.36 14.19 12.90
N LEU A 416 14.19 14.81 12.70
CA LEU A 416 12.90 14.33 13.19
C LEU A 416 12.50 13.01 12.51
N LEU A 417 12.75 12.87 11.20
CA LEU A 417 12.53 11.61 10.48
C LEU A 417 13.44 10.49 11.00
N LEU A 418 14.71 10.78 11.28
CA LEU A 418 15.64 9.79 11.86
C LEU A 418 15.19 9.38 13.27
N ALA A 419 14.80 10.33 14.12
CA ALA A 419 14.27 10.06 15.44
C ALA A 419 13.00 9.19 15.39
N TYR A 420 12.12 9.49 14.43
CA TYR A 420 10.94 8.68 14.14
C TYR A 420 11.30 7.22 13.77
N LEU A 421 12.23 7.04 12.84
CA LEU A 421 12.67 5.70 12.40
C LEU A 421 13.32 4.90 13.53
N LEU A 422 14.13 5.54 14.37
CA LEU A 422 14.75 4.89 15.53
C LEU A 422 13.69 4.46 16.56
N ALA A 423 12.71 5.31 16.85
CA ALA A 423 11.58 4.96 17.71
C ALA A 423 10.79 3.76 17.15
N ARG A 424 10.57 3.73 15.83
CA ARG A 424 9.88 2.61 15.16
C ARG A 424 10.65 1.29 15.25
N LEU A 425 11.96 1.32 14.98
CA LEU A 425 12.81 0.14 15.09
C LEU A 425 12.84 -0.40 16.53
N TYR A 426 12.90 0.49 17.53
CA TYR A 426 12.81 0.09 18.93
C TYR A 426 11.48 -0.61 19.23
N LEU A 427 10.33 -0.02 18.85
CA LEU A 427 9.02 -0.63 19.08
C LEU A 427 8.92 -2.03 18.46
N VAL A 428 9.44 -2.23 17.24
CA VAL A 428 9.43 -3.54 16.57
C VAL A 428 10.26 -4.58 17.32
N VAL A 429 11.40 -4.20 17.91
CA VAL A 429 12.25 -5.13 18.67
C VAL A 429 11.68 -5.39 20.06
N GLU A 430 11.23 -4.34 20.75
CA GLU A 430 10.77 -4.41 22.13
C GLU A 430 9.57 -5.34 22.30
N VAL A 431 8.67 -5.44 21.32
CA VAL A 431 7.50 -6.33 21.46
C VAL A 431 7.83 -7.81 21.54
N PHE A 432 8.90 -8.26 20.87
CA PHE A 432 9.37 -9.64 20.99
C PHE A 432 10.08 -9.86 22.31
N ARG A 433 10.78 -8.84 22.81
CA ARG A 433 11.42 -8.88 24.12
C ARG A 433 10.38 -8.93 25.24
N ALA A 434 9.40 -8.04 25.23
CA ALA A 434 8.33 -7.96 26.22
C ALA A 434 7.47 -9.23 26.26
N LEU A 435 7.31 -9.93 25.12
CA LEU A 435 6.60 -11.22 25.06
C LEU A 435 7.18 -12.28 26.01
N CYS A 436 8.49 -12.27 26.22
CA CYS A 436 9.19 -13.21 27.11
C CYS A 436 9.04 -12.85 28.60
N PHE A 437 8.46 -11.70 28.94
CA PHE A 437 8.33 -11.21 30.31
C PHE A 437 6.90 -10.73 30.60
N LEU A 438 5.91 -11.38 29.98
CA LEU A 438 4.51 -11.04 30.21
C LEU A 438 4.06 -11.46 31.62
N PRO A 439 3.24 -10.64 32.30
CA PRO A 439 2.66 -11.01 33.58
C PRO A 439 1.67 -12.15 33.43
N SER A 440 1.38 -12.82 34.55
CA SER A 440 0.54 -14.02 34.57
C SER A 440 -0.88 -13.82 34.02
N SER A 441 -1.45 -12.62 34.16
CA SER A 441 -2.75 -12.23 33.59
C SER A 441 -2.79 -12.25 32.05
N ALA A 442 -1.63 -12.20 31.38
CA ALA A 442 -1.54 -12.34 29.93
C ALA A 442 -1.95 -13.74 29.44
N PHE A 443 -1.78 -14.76 30.29
CA PHE A 443 -2.02 -16.17 29.95
C PHE A 443 -3.41 -16.67 30.38
N VAL A 444 -4.23 -15.81 31.00
CA VAL A 444 -5.63 -16.11 31.28
C VAL A 444 -6.41 -16.16 29.97
N ALA A 445 -6.96 -17.33 29.64
CA ALA A 445 -7.78 -17.52 28.45
C ALA A 445 -9.13 -16.80 28.59
N THR A 446 -9.62 -16.27 27.46
CA THR A 446 -10.96 -15.71 27.32
C THR A 446 -11.84 -16.69 26.53
N TRP A 447 -13.16 -16.56 26.61
CA TRP A 447 -14.10 -17.39 25.82
C TRP A 447 -13.83 -17.34 24.31
N THR A 448 -13.15 -16.29 23.83
CA THR A 448 -12.74 -16.14 22.45
C THR A 448 -11.65 -17.13 22.01
N ALA A 449 -11.04 -17.88 22.93
CA ALA A 449 -10.13 -18.98 22.59
C ALA A 449 -10.89 -20.24 22.12
N GLU A 450 -12.15 -20.39 22.52
CA GLU A 450 -12.98 -21.56 22.24
C GLU A 450 -13.66 -21.53 20.85
N ILE A 451 -13.64 -20.36 20.20
CA ILE A 451 -14.21 -20.21 18.86
C ILE A 451 -13.11 -20.52 17.83
N PRO A 452 -13.38 -21.44 16.87
CA PRO A 452 -12.44 -21.76 15.81
C PRO A 452 -12.02 -20.50 15.07
N HIS A 453 -10.72 -20.24 15.05
CA HIS A 453 -10.12 -19.18 14.27
C HIS A 453 -9.02 -19.79 13.41
N ILE A 454 -8.88 -19.26 12.20
CA ILE A 454 -7.80 -19.63 11.31
C ILE A 454 -6.57 -18.88 11.84
N ALA A 455 -5.63 -19.61 12.44
CA ALA A 455 -4.33 -19.08 12.85
C ALA A 455 -3.35 -19.18 11.68
#